data_AF-A0A7W1RA05-F1
#
_entry.id   AF-A0A7W1RA05-F1
#
_cell.length_a   1.000
_cell.length_b   1.000
_cell.length_c   1.000
_cell.angle_alpha   90.00
_cell.angle_beta   90.00
_cell.angle_gamma   90.00
#
_symmetry.space_group_name_H-M   'P 1'
#
loop_
_entity.id
_entity.type
_entity.pdbx_description
1 polymer ?
#
loop_
_entity_poly.entity_id
_entity_poly.type
_entity_poly.pdbx_seq_one_letter_code
_entity_poly.pdbx_strand_id
1 'polypeptide(L)'
;ANQRTNIPGLLAAGECDYSIHGANRLGANSLVSCVYGGFIAAPAALEYAQNVERGNGANGSKLYDDELKLQQGFNDDLLKQSGGENQHIIHEEMGKWMTDNVTVVRYNDRLKATDEKLVELQERYRRISINDSNMWATHAMPHARQLKNMLELARVITLGALNRDESRGAHYKPDFPNRDDDKFLKTTIAEYSGDGPVLSYREVDVSLIEPRKRDYSHNKQDKAGTAASATASGLPPKDGAQQVPSDGSELKPQDLSSATIWGQNKEQVRDVNHGEAETRREQDKSIDDAGGKKV
;
A
#
# COMPACT_ATOMS: atom_id res chain seq x y z
N ALA A 1 -15.89 -5.16 -14.20
CA ALA A 1 -16.52 -5.06 -12.86
C ALA A 1 -16.83 -3.60 -12.56
N ASN A 2 -18.03 -3.27 -12.07
CA ASN A 2 -18.47 -1.88 -11.85
C ASN A 2 -17.92 -1.25 -10.56
N GLN A 3 -16.74 -1.68 -10.11
CA GLN A 3 -16.07 -1.21 -8.89
C GLN A 3 -16.92 -1.33 -7.59
N ARG A 4 -17.95 -2.18 -7.61
CA ARG A 4 -18.79 -2.49 -6.45
C ARG A 4 -18.12 -3.57 -5.60
N THR A 5 -18.21 -3.42 -4.29
CA THR A 5 -17.77 -4.45 -3.32
C THR A 5 -18.91 -5.42 -3.00
N ASN A 6 -18.67 -6.38 -2.10
CA ASN A 6 -19.71 -7.24 -1.54
C ASN A 6 -20.63 -6.51 -0.54
N ILE A 7 -20.30 -5.27 -0.16
CA ILE A 7 -21.14 -4.43 0.69
C ILE A 7 -21.93 -3.47 -0.21
N PRO A 8 -23.28 -3.54 -0.23
CA PRO A 8 -24.10 -2.64 -1.03
C PRO A 8 -23.82 -1.17 -0.72
N GLY A 9 -23.59 -0.38 -1.78
CA GLY A 9 -23.28 1.05 -1.65
C GLY A 9 -21.82 1.38 -1.35
N LEU A 10 -20.98 0.38 -1.08
CA LEU A 10 -19.54 0.56 -0.96
C LEU A 10 -18.85 0.20 -2.28
N LEU A 11 -18.07 1.15 -2.79
CA LEU A 11 -17.26 0.99 -4.00
C LEU A 11 -15.77 1.14 -3.66
N ALA A 12 -14.91 0.50 -4.45
CA ALA A 12 -13.46 0.56 -4.31
C ALA A 12 -12.83 0.96 -5.65
N ALA A 13 -11.82 1.83 -5.64
CA ALA A 13 -11.15 2.29 -6.86
C ALA A 13 -9.71 2.71 -6.57
N GLY A 14 -8.81 2.53 -7.53
CA GLY A 14 -7.39 2.82 -7.37
C GLY A 14 -6.64 1.68 -6.68
N GLU A 15 -5.70 2.02 -5.80
CA GLU A 15 -4.82 1.03 -5.17
C GLU A 15 -5.53 0.16 -4.11
N CYS A 16 -6.68 0.60 -3.59
CA CYS A 16 -7.50 -0.23 -2.69
C CYS A 16 -8.28 -1.33 -3.42
N ASP A 17 -8.30 -1.33 -4.76
CA ASP A 17 -8.89 -2.38 -5.59
C ASP A 17 -7.81 -3.33 -6.14
N TYR A 18 -8.14 -4.62 -6.23
CA TYR A 18 -7.23 -5.67 -6.69
C TYR A 18 -7.51 -6.15 -8.13
N SER A 19 -8.61 -5.71 -8.74
CA SER A 19 -9.26 -6.41 -9.86
C SER A 19 -8.42 -6.56 -11.13
N ILE A 20 -7.48 -5.65 -11.41
CA ILE A 20 -6.80 -5.58 -12.71
C ILE A 20 -5.31 -5.92 -12.69
N HIS A 21 -4.67 -6.03 -11.52
CA HIS A 21 -3.21 -6.18 -11.44
C HIS A 21 -2.74 -7.63 -11.29
N GLY A 22 -3.59 -8.51 -10.78
CA GLY A 22 -3.18 -9.86 -10.38
C GLY A 22 -1.99 -9.82 -9.42
N ALA A 23 -1.11 -10.82 -9.48
CA ALA A 23 0.02 -10.95 -8.57
C ALA A 23 1.24 -10.07 -8.91
N ASN A 24 1.21 -9.31 -10.01
CA ASN A 24 2.28 -8.36 -10.35
C ASN A 24 1.75 -7.23 -11.21
N ARG A 25 1.74 -6.03 -10.64
CA ARG A 25 1.38 -4.80 -11.35
C ARG A 25 2.43 -4.46 -12.41
N LEU A 26 1.99 -4.10 -13.61
CA LEU A 26 2.87 -3.52 -14.63
C LEU A 26 3.27 -2.08 -14.27
N GLY A 27 4.53 -1.73 -14.52
CA GLY A 27 5.05 -0.38 -14.31
C GLY A 27 4.15 0.69 -14.96
N ALA A 28 4.03 1.84 -14.32
CA ALA A 28 3.15 2.96 -14.72
C ALA A 28 1.62 2.71 -14.71
N ASN A 29 1.14 1.48 -14.47
CA ASN A 29 -0.31 1.19 -14.51
C ASN A 29 -1.12 1.49 -13.22
N SER A 30 -0.53 2.09 -12.17
CA SER A 30 -1.31 2.48 -10.97
C SER A 30 -2.19 3.67 -11.25
N LEU A 31 -1.65 4.67 -11.96
CA LEU A 31 -2.42 5.84 -12.39
C LEU A 31 -3.59 5.42 -13.29
N VAL A 32 -3.36 4.42 -14.14
CA VAL A 32 -4.42 3.83 -14.95
C VAL A 32 -5.50 3.19 -14.07
N SER A 33 -5.13 2.44 -13.02
CA SER A 33 -6.09 1.90 -12.05
C SER A 33 -6.91 3.01 -11.38
N CYS A 34 -6.27 4.09 -10.95
CA CYS A 34 -6.96 5.22 -10.32
C CYS A 34 -7.93 5.91 -11.30
N VAL A 35 -7.47 6.21 -12.52
CA VAL A 35 -8.27 6.93 -13.52
C VAL A 35 -9.43 6.05 -13.99
N TYR A 36 -9.15 4.83 -14.43
CA TYR A 36 -10.17 3.90 -14.89
C TYR A 36 -11.14 3.53 -13.77
N GLY A 37 -10.61 3.14 -12.60
CA GLY A 37 -11.42 2.82 -11.43
C GLY A 37 -12.35 3.98 -11.04
N GLY A 38 -11.84 5.21 -11.06
CA GLY A 38 -12.65 6.41 -10.82
C GLY A 38 -13.75 6.61 -11.86
N PHE A 39 -13.43 6.49 -13.16
CA PHE A 39 -14.41 6.62 -14.25
C PHE A 39 -15.52 5.56 -14.21
N ILE A 40 -15.24 4.38 -13.67
CA ILE A 40 -16.24 3.30 -13.51
C ILE A 40 -17.01 3.43 -12.20
N ALA A 41 -16.32 3.73 -11.09
CA ALA A 41 -16.93 3.81 -9.77
C ALA A 41 -17.87 5.03 -9.66
N ALA A 42 -17.52 6.18 -10.25
CA ALA A 42 -18.33 7.39 -10.10
C ALA A 42 -19.76 7.26 -10.68
N PRO A 43 -19.97 6.82 -11.94
CA PRO A 43 -21.31 6.57 -12.46
C PRO A 43 -22.07 5.49 -11.67
N ALA A 44 -21.40 4.41 -11.24
CA ALA A 44 -22.02 3.35 -10.45
C ALA A 44 -22.46 3.84 -9.06
N ALA A 45 -21.68 4.74 -8.45
CA ALA A 45 -22.02 5.39 -7.18
C ALA A 45 -23.22 6.33 -7.35
N LEU A 46 -23.27 7.12 -8.43
CA LEU A 46 -24.40 8.00 -8.75
C LEU A 46 -25.68 7.18 -9.00
N GLU A 47 -25.58 6.14 -9.82
CA GLU A 47 -26.66 5.19 -10.09
C GLU A 47 -27.19 4.59 -8.78
N TYR A 48 -26.31 4.08 -7.92
CA TYR A 48 -26.72 3.53 -6.63
C TYR A 48 -27.39 4.60 -5.75
N ALA A 49 -26.80 5.79 -5.65
CA ALA A 49 -27.32 6.87 -4.82
C ALA A 49 -28.70 7.38 -5.26
N GLN A 50 -29.01 7.31 -6.55
CA GLN A 50 -30.31 7.70 -7.11
C GLN A 50 -31.40 6.65 -6.88
N ASN A 51 -31.04 5.36 -6.89
CA ASN A 51 -32.00 4.26 -6.87
C ASN A 51 -32.13 3.58 -5.50
N VAL A 52 -31.20 3.82 -4.57
CA VAL A 52 -31.28 3.24 -3.24
C VAL A 52 -32.47 3.82 -2.47
N GLU A 53 -33.33 2.95 -1.96
CA GLU A 53 -34.35 3.35 -1.00
C GLU A 53 -33.66 3.83 0.28
N ARG A 54 -33.81 5.11 0.58
CA ARG A 54 -33.25 5.71 1.78
C ARG A 54 -34.28 5.62 2.90
N GLY A 55 -34.00 4.82 3.92
CA GLY A 55 -34.71 4.90 5.19
C GLY A 55 -34.38 6.18 5.96
N ASN A 56 -34.75 6.27 7.24
CA ASN A 56 -34.25 7.32 8.13
C ASN A 56 -32.72 7.23 8.17
N GLY A 57 -32.04 8.12 7.45
CA GLY A 57 -30.60 8.10 7.22
C GLY A 57 -29.76 8.43 8.45
N ALA A 58 -28.47 8.73 8.22
CA ALA A 58 -27.42 8.94 9.22
C ALA A 58 -27.74 9.94 10.35
N ASN A 59 -28.75 10.81 10.24
CA ASN A 59 -29.14 11.72 11.30
C ASN A 59 -30.28 11.12 12.15
N GLY A 60 -29.95 10.67 13.36
CA GLY A 60 -30.92 10.16 14.34
C GLY A 60 -31.45 8.76 14.04
N SER A 61 -30.76 7.99 13.20
CA SER A 61 -31.03 6.55 13.08
C SER A 61 -30.35 5.81 14.22
N LYS A 62 -31.04 4.79 14.77
CA LYS A 62 -30.47 3.90 15.78
C LYS A 62 -29.13 3.30 15.34
N LEU A 63 -28.98 2.98 14.05
CA LEU A 63 -27.73 2.45 13.49
C LEU A 63 -26.56 3.42 13.61
N TYR A 64 -26.79 4.71 13.29
CA TYR A 64 -25.74 5.73 13.44
C TYR A 64 -25.37 5.94 14.91
N ASP A 65 -26.37 6.04 15.80
CA ASP A 65 -26.12 6.26 17.22
C ASP A 65 -25.41 5.07 17.89
N ASP A 66 -25.79 3.84 17.51
CA ASP A 66 -25.14 2.61 17.97
C ASP A 66 -23.67 2.56 17.53
N GLU A 67 -23.38 2.88 16.26
CA GLU A 67 -22.01 2.88 15.72
C GLU A 67 -21.16 4.02 16.32
N LEU A 68 -21.73 5.21 16.47
CA LEU A 68 -21.06 6.34 17.11
C LEU A 68 -20.65 5.96 18.55
N LYS A 69 -21.55 5.33 19.30
CA LYS A 69 -21.28 4.85 20.66
C LYS A 69 -20.20 3.78 20.68
N LEU A 70 -20.20 2.86 19.72
CA LEU A 70 -19.16 1.84 19.58
C LEU A 70 -17.78 2.47 19.31
N GLN A 71 -17.70 3.42 18.38
CA GLN A 71 -16.45 4.12 18.04
C GLN A 71 -15.92 4.99 19.19
N GLN A 72 -16.82 5.64 19.93
CA GLN A 72 -16.48 6.35 21.17
C GLN A 72 -15.95 5.38 22.23
N GLY A 73 -16.59 4.23 22.42
CA GLY A 73 -16.12 3.18 23.32
C GLY A 73 -14.69 2.74 23.02
N PHE A 74 -14.36 2.52 21.74
CA PHE A 74 -12.98 2.19 21.35
C PHE A 74 -11.97 3.30 21.70
N ASN A 75 -12.33 4.57 21.52
CA ASN A 75 -11.45 5.69 21.90
C ASN A 75 -11.28 5.76 23.41
N ASP A 76 -12.38 5.63 24.16
CA ASP A 76 -12.37 5.67 25.61
C ASP A 76 -11.53 4.53 26.20
N ASP A 77 -11.62 3.33 25.62
CA ASP A 77 -10.81 2.19 26.03
C ASP A 77 -9.32 2.46 25.82
N LEU A 78 -8.92 2.96 24.63
CA LEU A 78 -7.53 3.33 24.35
C LEU A 78 -7.01 4.43 25.29
N LEU A 79 -7.84 5.40 25.66
CA LEU A 79 -7.47 6.45 26.60
C LEU A 79 -7.35 5.97 28.04
N LYS A 80 -8.13 4.96 28.44
CA LYS A 80 -8.10 4.38 29.79
C LYS A 80 -6.99 3.36 29.96
N GLN A 81 -6.46 2.80 28.87
CA GLN A 81 -5.34 1.87 28.94
C GLN A 81 -4.13 2.53 29.60
N SER A 82 -3.61 1.85 30.62
CA SER A 82 -2.50 2.33 31.47
C SER A 82 -1.35 1.32 31.52
N GLY A 83 -1.21 0.51 30.48
CA GLY A 83 -0.12 -0.47 30.39
C GLY A 83 1.22 0.19 30.05
N GLY A 84 2.29 -0.60 30.05
CA GLY A 84 3.66 -0.11 29.82
C GLY A 84 4.12 -0.09 28.36
N GLU A 85 3.27 -0.48 27.41
CA GLU A 85 3.67 -0.60 26.00
C GLU A 85 3.57 0.74 25.27
N ASN A 86 4.46 0.93 24.29
CA ASN A 86 4.44 2.10 23.41
C ASN A 86 4.04 1.68 21.99
N GLN A 87 2.95 2.28 21.50
CA GLN A 87 2.40 2.03 20.17
C GLN A 87 3.40 2.24 19.02
N HIS A 88 4.33 3.21 19.14
CA HIS A 88 5.33 3.47 18.10
C HIS A 88 6.39 2.36 18.06
N ILE A 89 6.76 1.82 19.22
CA ILE A 89 7.68 0.68 19.31
C ILE A 89 7.04 -0.59 18.74
N ILE A 90 5.77 -0.84 19.05
CA ILE A 90 5.02 -1.95 18.45
C ILE A 90 4.95 -1.79 16.93
N HIS A 91 4.69 -0.58 16.43
CA HIS A 91 4.63 -0.29 14.99
C HIS A 91 5.99 -0.54 14.31
N GLU A 92 7.09 -0.05 14.90
CA GLU A 92 8.45 -0.26 14.39
C GLU A 92 8.80 -1.75 14.36
N GLU A 93 8.49 -2.47 15.44
CA GLU A 93 8.74 -3.91 15.55
C GLU A 93 7.93 -4.70 14.50
N MET A 94 6.63 -4.39 14.34
CA MET A 94 5.80 -4.97 13.28
C MET A 94 6.41 -4.69 11.89
N GLY A 95 6.82 -3.45 11.61
CA GLY A 95 7.43 -3.07 10.35
C GLY A 95 8.70 -3.83 10.04
N LYS A 96 9.55 -4.05 11.06
CA LYS A 96 10.77 -4.86 10.94
C LYS A 96 10.45 -6.32 10.59
N TRP A 97 9.55 -6.96 11.34
CA TRP A 97 9.16 -8.34 11.08
C TRP A 97 8.56 -8.54 9.69
N MET A 98 7.72 -7.61 9.25
CA MET A 98 7.14 -7.63 7.90
C MET A 98 8.20 -7.45 6.81
N THR A 99 9.16 -6.54 7.01
CA THR A 99 10.24 -6.27 6.05
C THR A 99 11.18 -7.47 5.91
N ASP A 100 11.57 -8.06 7.03
CA ASP A 100 12.54 -9.15 7.08
C ASP A 100 11.99 -10.46 6.48
N ASN A 101 10.67 -10.69 6.57
CA ASN A 101 10.08 -12.01 6.29
C ASN A 101 8.98 -12.04 5.22
N VAL A 102 8.36 -10.90 4.89
CA VAL A 102 7.13 -10.85 4.06
C VAL A 102 7.29 -9.95 2.82
N THR A 103 8.54 -9.73 2.39
CA THR A 103 8.87 -8.93 1.20
C THR A 103 9.00 -9.79 -0.05
N VAL A 104 10.16 -9.77 -0.72
CA VAL A 104 10.38 -10.38 -2.04
C VAL A 104 10.51 -11.90 -1.91
N VAL A 105 11.40 -12.36 -1.04
CA VAL A 105 11.68 -13.79 -0.83
C VAL A 105 11.05 -14.24 0.48
N ARG A 106 10.25 -15.30 0.44
CA ARG A 106 9.47 -15.76 1.59
C ARG A 106 9.74 -17.22 1.88
N TYR A 107 9.80 -17.57 3.15
CA TYR A 107 10.00 -18.94 3.64
C TYR A 107 8.90 -19.30 4.62
N ASN A 108 8.35 -20.51 4.53
CA ASN A 108 7.16 -20.90 5.31
C ASN A 108 7.39 -20.90 6.82
N ASP A 109 8.58 -21.32 7.27
CA ASP A 109 8.99 -21.28 8.67
C ASP A 109 9.01 -19.84 9.21
N ARG A 110 9.56 -18.89 8.45
CA ARG A 110 9.63 -17.47 8.81
C ARG A 110 8.28 -16.79 8.75
N LEU A 111 7.45 -17.13 7.76
CA LEU A 111 6.07 -16.62 7.65
C LEU A 111 5.22 -17.07 8.85
N LYS A 112 5.36 -18.34 9.26
CA LYS A 112 4.69 -18.86 10.46
C LYS A 112 5.14 -18.12 11.72
N ALA A 113 6.45 -18.00 11.94
CA ALA A 113 7.00 -17.24 13.07
C ALA A 113 6.56 -15.77 13.06
N THR A 114 6.41 -15.18 11.87
CA THR A 114 5.92 -13.81 11.71
C THR A 114 4.45 -13.69 12.14
N ASP A 115 3.57 -14.62 11.77
CA ASP A 115 2.17 -14.57 12.25
C ASP A 115 2.08 -14.76 13.76
N GLU A 116 2.83 -15.69 14.34
CA GLU A 116 2.93 -15.87 15.80
C GLU A 116 3.36 -14.56 16.49
N LYS A 117 4.35 -13.88 15.90
CA LYS A 117 4.78 -12.57 16.40
C LYS A 117 3.70 -11.50 16.26
N LEU A 118 2.98 -11.45 15.13
CA LEU A 118 1.89 -10.49 14.94
C LEU A 118 0.78 -10.69 15.97
N VAL A 119 0.44 -11.93 16.32
CA VAL A 119 -0.50 -12.24 17.41
C VAL A 119 0.03 -11.73 18.75
N GLU A 120 1.32 -11.97 19.06
CA GLU A 120 1.95 -11.40 20.26
C GLU A 120 1.87 -9.87 20.29
N LEU A 121 2.12 -9.20 19.17
CA LEU A 121 2.04 -7.74 19.05
C LEU A 121 0.59 -7.23 19.19
N GLN A 122 -0.41 -7.97 18.72
CA GLN A 122 -1.83 -7.66 18.98
C GLN A 122 -2.16 -7.76 20.48
N GLU A 123 -1.59 -8.73 21.20
CA GLU A 123 -1.76 -8.82 22.65
C GLU A 123 -1.03 -7.70 23.40
N ARG A 124 0.18 -7.32 22.96
CA ARG A 124 0.91 -6.17 23.50
C ARG A 124 0.19 -4.86 23.25
N TYR A 125 -0.43 -4.71 22.08
CA TYR A 125 -1.25 -3.54 21.74
C TYR A 125 -2.38 -3.31 22.76
N ARG A 126 -2.95 -4.37 23.36
CA ARG A 126 -3.97 -4.24 24.42
C ARG A 126 -3.43 -3.61 25.72
N ARG A 127 -2.12 -3.41 25.84
CA ARG A 127 -1.43 -2.86 27.01
C ARG A 127 -0.65 -1.58 26.69
N ILE A 128 -1.00 -0.88 25.61
CA ILE A 128 -0.39 0.43 25.33
C ILE A 128 -0.84 1.47 26.36
N SER A 129 -0.13 2.59 26.42
CA SER A 129 -0.60 3.78 27.12
C SER A 129 -0.34 4.99 26.24
N ILE A 130 -1.39 5.80 26.03
CA ILE A 130 -1.28 7.07 25.31
C ILE A 130 -0.84 8.13 26.31
N ASN A 131 0.46 8.38 26.38
CA ASN A 131 1.04 9.39 27.27
C ASN A 131 1.15 10.75 26.56
N ASP A 132 0.01 11.39 26.33
CA ASP A 132 -0.04 12.73 25.77
C ASP A 132 -0.97 13.62 26.62
N SER A 133 -0.47 14.78 27.01
CA SER A 133 -1.20 15.75 27.82
C SER A 133 -2.29 16.50 27.05
N ASN A 134 -2.23 16.51 25.72
CA ASN A 134 -3.11 17.31 24.88
C ASN A 134 -3.89 16.44 23.88
N MET A 135 -5.08 16.02 24.27
CA MET A 135 -5.96 15.17 23.46
C MET A 135 -6.62 15.88 22.27
N TRP A 136 -6.62 17.22 22.18
CA TRP A 136 -7.30 17.92 21.08
C TRP A 136 -6.43 17.99 19.81
N ALA A 137 -5.10 18.08 19.96
CA ALA A 137 -4.14 18.17 18.86
C ALA A 137 -3.26 16.93 18.67
N THR A 138 -3.52 15.86 19.43
CA THR A 138 -2.66 14.68 19.43
C THR A 138 -2.79 13.85 18.15
N HIS A 139 -1.65 13.40 17.63
CA HIS A 139 -1.58 12.32 16.63
C HIS A 139 -1.50 10.93 17.26
N ALA A 140 -1.31 10.84 18.58
CA ALA A 140 -1.13 9.58 19.28
C ALA A 140 -2.39 8.70 19.19
N MET A 141 -3.58 9.29 19.39
CA MET A 141 -4.83 8.53 19.33
C MET A 141 -5.15 8.02 17.92
N PRO A 142 -5.11 8.85 16.84
CA PRO A 142 -5.26 8.34 15.48
C PRO A 142 -4.23 7.28 15.11
N HIS A 143 -2.97 7.44 15.52
CA HIS A 143 -1.92 6.44 15.28
C HIS A 143 -2.23 5.11 15.99
N ALA A 144 -2.61 5.15 17.28
CA ALA A 144 -3.01 3.98 18.05
C ALA A 144 -4.14 3.22 17.36
N ARG A 145 -5.16 3.91 16.86
CA ARG A 145 -6.26 3.29 16.12
C ARG A 145 -5.81 2.63 14.83
N GLN A 146 -4.99 3.33 14.05
CA GLN A 146 -4.49 2.77 12.79
C GLN A 146 -3.56 1.60 13.01
N LEU A 147 -2.77 1.59 14.09
CA LEU A 147 -1.90 0.47 14.43
C LEU A 147 -2.68 -0.85 14.60
N LYS A 148 -3.86 -0.82 15.23
CA LYS A 148 -4.74 -2.01 15.30
C LYS A 148 -5.05 -2.53 13.91
N ASN A 149 -5.48 -1.65 12.99
CA ASN A 149 -5.83 -2.04 11.63
C ASN A 149 -4.61 -2.55 10.84
N MET A 150 -3.44 -1.93 11.05
CA MET A 150 -2.19 -2.35 10.43
C MET A 150 -1.79 -3.76 10.89
N LEU A 151 -1.96 -4.09 12.17
CA LEU A 151 -1.69 -5.43 12.70
C LEU A 151 -2.61 -6.49 12.05
N GLU A 152 -3.90 -6.20 11.89
CA GLU A 152 -4.83 -7.12 11.19
C GLU A 152 -4.42 -7.33 9.73
N LEU A 153 -4.10 -6.24 9.01
CA LEU A 153 -3.68 -6.31 7.61
C LEU A 153 -2.33 -7.02 7.45
N ALA A 154 -1.40 -6.84 8.39
CA ALA A 154 -0.13 -7.56 8.41
C ALA A 154 -0.36 -9.08 8.50
N ARG A 155 -1.33 -9.51 9.31
CA ARG A 155 -1.73 -10.92 9.39
C ARG A 155 -2.37 -11.42 8.11
N VAL A 156 -3.24 -10.64 7.46
CA VAL A 156 -3.82 -10.98 6.14
C VAL A 156 -2.72 -11.25 5.11
N ILE A 157 -1.72 -10.36 5.03
CA ILE A 157 -0.62 -10.49 4.07
C ILE A 157 0.24 -11.72 4.40
N THR A 158 0.60 -11.89 5.68
CA THR A 158 1.47 -12.97 6.15
C THR A 158 0.82 -14.34 5.98
N LEU A 159 -0.43 -14.51 6.43
CA LEU A 159 -1.17 -15.75 6.28
C LEU A 159 -1.54 -16.02 4.81
N GLY A 160 -1.84 -14.97 4.04
CA GLY A 160 -2.07 -15.09 2.60
C GLY A 160 -0.83 -15.62 1.86
N ALA A 161 0.36 -15.16 2.24
CA ALA A 161 1.61 -15.71 1.74
C ALA A 161 1.82 -17.14 2.24
N LEU A 162 1.66 -17.40 3.54
CA LEU A 162 1.89 -18.71 4.16
C LEU A 162 1.04 -19.80 3.50
N ASN A 163 -0.25 -19.54 3.26
CA ASN A 163 -1.19 -20.51 2.70
C ASN A 163 -1.16 -20.60 1.16
N ARG A 164 -0.18 -19.97 0.51
CA ARG A 164 -0.02 -20.02 -0.95
C ARG A 164 1.33 -20.61 -1.30
N ASP A 165 1.38 -21.91 -1.53
CA ASP A 165 2.62 -22.65 -1.82
C ASP A 165 2.88 -22.73 -3.33
N GLU A 166 3.12 -21.57 -3.93
CA GLU A 166 3.60 -21.41 -5.31
C GLU A 166 4.40 -20.09 -5.42
N SER A 167 5.07 -19.89 -6.56
CA SER A 167 5.63 -18.59 -6.92
C SER A 167 4.89 -17.99 -8.11
N ARG A 168 4.31 -16.79 -7.93
CA ARG A 168 3.51 -16.09 -8.93
C ARG A 168 3.68 -14.58 -8.79
N GLY A 169 4.19 -13.94 -9.84
CA GLY A 169 4.38 -12.49 -9.84
C GLY A 169 5.37 -12.04 -8.77
N ALA A 170 4.98 -11.09 -7.92
CA ALA A 170 5.80 -10.59 -6.81
C ALA A 170 5.83 -11.53 -5.59
N HIS A 171 5.02 -12.60 -5.60
CA HIS A 171 5.05 -13.63 -4.56
C HIS A 171 6.06 -14.71 -4.95
N TYR A 172 7.17 -14.79 -4.22
CA TYR A 172 8.21 -15.79 -4.46
C TYR A 172 8.56 -16.57 -3.19
N LYS A 173 8.49 -17.90 -3.29
CA LYS A 173 8.91 -18.86 -2.28
C LYS A 173 9.96 -19.80 -2.89
N PRO A 174 11.21 -19.82 -2.42
CA PRO A 174 12.24 -20.70 -2.96
C PRO A 174 11.89 -22.19 -2.92
N ASP A 175 11.17 -22.62 -1.88
CA ASP A 175 10.72 -24.02 -1.72
C ASP A 175 9.58 -24.39 -2.70
N PHE A 176 8.92 -23.39 -3.30
CA PHE A 176 7.84 -23.53 -4.28
C PHE A 176 8.11 -22.60 -5.47
N PRO A 177 9.20 -22.83 -6.24
CA PRO A 177 9.72 -21.83 -7.18
C PRO A 177 8.87 -21.67 -8.44
N ASN A 178 7.95 -22.61 -8.69
CA ASN A 178 7.12 -22.64 -9.88
C ASN A 178 5.73 -22.08 -9.60
N ARG A 179 5.12 -21.53 -10.65
CA ARG A 179 3.67 -21.25 -10.67
C ARG A 179 2.91 -22.56 -10.69
N ASP A 180 1.85 -22.66 -9.90
CA ASP A 180 0.97 -23.83 -9.84
C ASP A 180 -0.45 -23.39 -10.21
N ASP A 181 -0.81 -23.56 -11.49
CA ASP A 181 -2.15 -23.19 -11.97
C ASP A 181 -3.22 -24.19 -11.54
N ASP A 182 -2.88 -25.46 -11.36
CA ASP A 182 -3.83 -26.50 -10.96
C ASP A 182 -4.39 -26.24 -9.56
N LYS A 183 -3.52 -25.81 -8.63
CA LYS A 183 -3.94 -25.52 -7.24
C LYS A 183 -4.21 -24.06 -6.98
N PHE A 184 -3.53 -23.14 -7.65
CA PHE A 184 -3.50 -21.73 -7.26
C PHE A 184 -3.86 -20.74 -8.38
N LEU A 185 -4.54 -21.16 -9.45
CA LEU A 185 -5.21 -20.24 -10.39
C LEU A 185 -6.46 -19.58 -9.78
N LYS A 186 -6.27 -18.96 -8.62
CA LYS A 186 -7.32 -18.39 -7.77
C LYS A 186 -6.80 -17.17 -7.02
N THR A 187 -7.69 -16.26 -6.71
CA THR A 187 -7.46 -15.08 -5.87
C THR A 187 -7.67 -15.45 -4.41
N THR A 188 -6.70 -15.13 -3.54
CA THR A 188 -6.89 -15.23 -2.09
C THR A 188 -7.85 -14.13 -1.62
N ILE A 189 -8.90 -14.50 -0.90
CA ILE A 189 -9.88 -13.59 -0.29
C ILE A 189 -9.73 -13.71 1.23
N ALA A 190 -9.63 -12.58 1.92
CA ALA A 190 -9.58 -12.53 3.37
C ALA A 190 -10.85 -11.86 3.91
N GLU A 191 -11.52 -12.53 4.84
CA GLU A 191 -12.67 -12.01 5.59
C GLU A 191 -12.27 -11.77 7.04
N TYR A 192 -12.73 -10.67 7.64
CA TYR A 192 -12.45 -10.36 9.03
C TYR A 192 -13.50 -11.04 9.93
N SER A 193 -13.06 -11.98 10.77
CA SER A 193 -13.96 -12.73 11.66
C SER A 193 -14.06 -12.19 13.09
N GLY A 194 -13.25 -11.19 13.45
CA GLY A 194 -13.09 -10.71 14.82
C GLY A 194 -11.89 -11.31 15.56
N ASP A 195 -11.59 -12.60 15.32
CA ASP A 195 -10.44 -13.30 15.92
C ASP A 195 -9.22 -13.36 14.97
N GLY A 196 -9.38 -12.88 13.74
CA GLY A 196 -8.35 -12.82 12.72
C GLY A 196 -8.92 -13.02 11.31
N PRO A 197 -8.04 -13.07 10.29
CA PRO A 197 -8.46 -13.24 8.91
C PRO A 197 -8.82 -14.70 8.60
N VAL A 198 -10.00 -14.90 8.02
CA VAL A 198 -10.43 -16.18 7.46
C VAL A 198 -10.13 -16.15 5.97
N LEU A 199 -9.27 -17.05 5.51
CA LEU A 199 -8.88 -17.12 4.11
C LEU A 199 -9.78 -18.06 3.33
N SER A 200 -10.24 -17.59 2.18
CA SER A 200 -10.90 -18.37 1.14
C SER A 200 -10.27 -18.07 -0.21
N TYR A 201 -10.74 -18.74 -1.26
CA TYR A 201 -10.22 -18.54 -2.60
C TYR A 201 -11.35 -18.39 -3.60
N ARG A 202 -11.09 -17.59 -4.62
CA ARG A 202 -12.01 -17.35 -5.73
C ARG A 202 -11.32 -17.67 -7.04
N GLU A 203 -11.93 -18.53 -7.85
CA GLU A 203 -11.42 -18.87 -9.17
C GLU A 203 -11.21 -17.63 -10.04
N VAL A 204 -10.18 -17.68 -10.88
CA VAL A 204 -9.91 -16.63 -11.87
C VAL A 204 -10.67 -16.95 -13.15
N ASP A 205 -11.40 -15.97 -13.67
CA ASP A 205 -12.04 -16.08 -14.98
C ASP A 205 -10.99 -16.05 -16.10
N VAL A 206 -10.86 -17.18 -16.81
CA VAL A 206 -9.93 -17.38 -17.93
C VAL A 206 -10.62 -17.45 -19.29
N SER A 207 -11.92 -17.11 -19.35
CA SER A 207 -12.72 -17.21 -20.58
C SER A 207 -12.17 -16.38 -21.75
N LEU A 208 -11.52 -15.25 -21.45
CA LEU A 208 -10.95 -14.36 -22.47
C LEU A 208 -9.53 -14.73 -22.88
N ILE A 209 -8.71 -15.22 -21.95
CA ILE A 209 -7.29 -15.50 -22.17
C ILE A 209 -6.89 -16.73 -21.34
N GLU A 210 -6.48 -17.78 -22.03
CA GLU A 210 -5.92 -18.98 -21.39
C GLU A 210 -4.59 -18.67 -20.67
N PRO A 211 -4.33 -19.25 -19.49
CA PRO A 211 -3.07 -19.08 -18.79
C PRO A 211 -1.87 -19.56 -19.60
N ARG A 212 -0.83 -18.73 -19.69
CA ARG A 212 0.44 -19.07 -20.34
C ARG A 212 1.61 -18.69 -19.45
N LYS A 213 2.73 -19.37 -19.59
CA LYS A 213 3.95 -19.02 -18.85
C LYS A 213 4.36 -17.59 -19.22
N ARG A 214 4.59 -16.74 -18.22
CA ARG A 214 5.16 -15.41 -18.45
C ARG A 214 6.67 -15.58 -18.57
N ASP A 215 7.22 -15.12 -19.69
CA ASP A 215 8.65 -15.12 -19.93
C ASP A 215 9.16 -13.67 -19.92
N TYR A 216 10.02 -13.36 -18.95
CA TYR A 216 10.66 -12.05 -18.83
C TYR A 216 12.08 -12.05 -19.43
N SER A 217 12.56 -13.18 -19.96
CA SER A 217 13.92 -13.36 -20.47
C SER A 217 14.09 -12.98 -21.94
N HIS A 218 13.01 -12.78 -22.68
CA HIS A 218 13.05 -12.39 -24.09
C HIS A 218 12.89 -10.88 -24.29
N ASN A 219 14.00 -10.13 -24.20
CA ASN A 219 14.07 -8.76 -24.72
C ASN A 219 15.51 -8.29 -25.05
N LYS A 220 16.40 -9.21 -25.45
CA LYS A 220 17.73 -8.86 -25.98
C LYS A 220 17.86 -8.94 -27.51
N GLN A 221 16.86 -9.41 -28.26
CA GLN A 221 17.03 -9.67 -29.70
C GLN A 221 16.31 -8.71 -30.68
N ASP A 222 15.40 -7.83 -30.23
CA ASP A 222 14.65 -6.95 -31.17
C ASP A 222 15.04 -5.46 -31.11
N LYS A 223 16.30 -5.13 -30.78
CA LYS A 223 16.85 -3.76 -30.89
C LYS A 223 17.82 -3.57 -32.07
N ALA A 224 17.52 -4.18 -33.22
CA ALA A 224 18.23 -3.91 -34.47
C ALA A 224 17.34 -3.34 -35.61
N GLY A 225 16.07 -3.01 -35.33
CA GLY A 225 15.12 -2.67 -36.38
C GLY A 225 14.04 -1.69 -35.96
N THR A 226 14.40 -0.51 -35.45
CA THR A 226 13.52 0.68 -35.41
C THR A 226 14.34 1.93 -35.08
N ALA A 227 15.31 2.24 -35.93
CA ALA A 227 15.93 3.56 -35.98
C ALA A 227 15.24 4.38 -37.10
N ALA A 228 13.99 4.76 -36.86
CA ALA A 228 13.32 5.80 -37.62
C ALA A 228 12.22 6.40 -36.74
N SER A 229 12.18 7.74 -36.66
CA SER A 229 11.23 8.57 -35.88
C SER A 229 11.64 8.92 -34.44
N ALA A 230 12.70 9.71 -34.26
CA ALA A 230 12.77 10.68 -33.17
C ALA A 230 13.76 11.81 -33.47
N THR A 231 13.53 12.59 -34.53
CA THR A 231 14.13 13.92 -34.66
C THR A 231 13.17 14.95 -34.07
N ALA A 232 13.30 15.25 -32.78
CA ALA A 232 12.96 16.56 -32.18
C ALA A 232 13.14 16.53 -30.65
N SER A 233 14.33 16.91 -30.17
CA SER A 233 14.54 17.85 -29.04
C SER A 233 16.02 17.79 -28.66
N GLY A 234 16.76 18.83 -29.04
CA GLY A 234 18.18 18.96 -28.71
C GLY A 234 18.37 19.23 -27.22
N LEU A 235 18.96 18.27 -26.52
CA LEU A 235 19.69 18.45 -25.26
C LEU A 235 20.89 17.47 -25.30
N PRO A 236 22.13 17.92 -25.07
CA PRO A 236 23.28 17.03 -25.07
C PRO A 236 23.25 16.12 -23.82
N PRO A 237 23.79 14.88 -23.91
CA PRO A 237 23.93 14.01 -22.75
C PRO A 237 24.81 14.65 -21.67
N LYS A 238 24.43 14.52 -20.39
CA LYS A 238 25.30 14.89 -19.26
C LYS A 238 26.46 13.90 -19.15
N ASP A 239 27.69 14.40 -19.16
CA ASP A 239 28.88 13.63 -18.81
C ASP A 239 28.79 13.14 -17.35
N GLY A 240 29.06 11.85 -17.12
CA GLY A 240 29.26 11.28 -15.77
C GLY A 240 28.33 10.14 -15.34
N ALA A 241 27.37 9.70 -16.16
CA ALA A 241 26.57 8.51 -15.82
C ALA A 241 27.35 7.23 -16.18
N GLN A 242 27.94 6.56 -15.18
CA GLN A 242 28.47 5.20 -15.35
C GLN A 242 27.31 4.26 -15.72
N GLN A 243 27.38 3.67 -16.91
CA GLN A 243 26.50 2.57 -17.31
C GLN A 243 26.99 1.29 -16.61
N VAL A 244 26.06 0.62 -15.93
CA VAL A 244 26.30 -0.69 -15.31
C VAL A 244 26.72 -1.70 -16.40
N PRO A 245 27.74 -2.56 -16.17
CA PRO A 245 28.19 -3.53 -17.17
C PRO A 245 27.07 -4.46 -17.63
N SER A 246 27.11 -4.80 -18.92
CA SER A 246 26.05 -5.52 -19.64
C SER A 246 26.24 -7.04 -19.68
N ASP A 247 27.14 -7.60 -18.87
CA ASP A 247 27.36 -9.03 -18.75
C ASP A 247 26.65 -9.61 -17.52
N GLY A 248 25.84 -10.65 -17.76
CA GLY A 248 25.00 -11.30 -16.76
C GLY A 248 25.79 -12.17 -15.79
N SER A 249 26.66 -11.57 -14.97
CA SER A 249 27.17 -12.24 -13.78
C SER A 249 26.17 -12.10 -12.63
N GLU A 250 25.69 -13.24 -12.14
CA GLU A 250 24.82 -13.35 -10.97
C GLU A 250 25.47 -12.69 -9.75
N LEU A 251 24.79 -11.71 -9.15
CA LEU A 251 25.15 -11.22 -7.82
C LEU A 251 24.79 -12.32 -6.80
N LYS A 252 25.82 -12.90 -6.19
CA LYS A 252 25.66 -13.90 -5.13
C LYS A 252 25.10 -13.23 -3.87
N PRO A 253 24.43 -13.98 -2.97
CA PRO A 253 23.71 -13.43 -1.81
C PRO A 253 24.54 -12.58 -0.83
N GLN A 254 25.87 -12.57 -0.94
CA GLN A 254 26.75 -11.74 -0.11
C GLN A 254 26.78 -10.25 -0.54
N ASP A 255 26.30 -9.90 -1.74
CA ASP A 255 26.34 -8.52 -2.24
C ASP A 255 25.09 -7.68 -1.88
N LEU A 256 24.08 -8.29 -1.25
CA LEU A 256 22.81 -7.63 -0.89
C LEU A 256 22.84 -6.90 0.45
N SER A 257 23.97 -6.90 1.18
CA SER A 257 24.09 -6.22 2.48
C SER A 257 24.56 -4.77 2.38
N SER A 258 24.74 -4.21 1.18
CA SER A 258 25.13 -2.81 1.00
C SER A 258 23.90 -1.94 0.68
N ALA A 259 23.77 -0.81 1.39
CA ALA A 259 22.69 0.16 1.24
C ALA A 259 22.59 0.81 -0.16
N THR A 260 23.50 0.47 -1.08
CA THR A 260 23.66 1.09 -2.39
C THR A 260 22.81 0.43 -3.48
N ILE A 261 22.29 -0.79 -3.27
CA ILE A 261 21.38 -1.45 -4.24
C ILE A 261 19.93 -0.95 -4.11
N TRP A 262 19.60 -0.20 -3.06
CA TRP A 262 18.28 0.43 -2.83
C TRP A 262 18.14 1.80 -3.53
N GLY A 263 18.61 1.88 -4.78
CA GLY A 263 18.77 3.12 -5.53
C GLY A 263 17.88 3.26 -6.77
N GLN A 264 16.60 2.88 -6.71
CA GLN A 264 15.60 3.33 -7.69
C GLN A 264 14.31 3.78 -6.99
N ASN A 265 14.42 4.90 -6.27
CA ASN A 265 13.37 5.90 -6.02
C ASN A 265 13.83 6.94 -4.97
N LYS A 266 15.03 7.52 -5.15
CA LYS A 266 15.48 8.67 -4.32
C LYS A 266 15.37 10.03 -5.01
N GLU A 267 14.94 10.13 -6.27
CA GLU A 267 14.73 11.42 -6.96
C GLU A 267 13.25 11.88 -7.01
N GLN A 268 12.48 11.65 -5.95
CA GLN A 268 11.28 12.47 -5.67
C GLN A 268 11.20 12.99 -4.22
N VAL A 269 12.28 12.89 -3.46
CA VAL A 269 12.44 13.64 -2.22
C VAL A 269 13.46 14.73 -2.50
N ARG A 270 13.00 15.93 -2.88
CA ARG A 270 13.86 17.10 -2.78
C ARG A 270 14.08 17.36 -1.30
N ASP A 271 15.34 17.26 -0.88
CA ASP A 271 15.83 17.88 0.33
C ASP A 271 15.37 19.35 0.36
N VAL A 272 14.61 19.69 1.40
CA VAL A 272 14.42 21.07 1.80
C VAL A 272 15.76 21.49 2.39
N ASN A 273 16.61 22.10 1.57
CA ASN A 273 17.86 22.65 2.02
C ASN A 273 17.55 23.84 2.94
N HIS A 274 17.77 23.68 4.24
CA HIS A 274 17.88 24.78 5.19
C HIS A 274 19.16 25.56 4.86
N GLY A 275 19.07 26.41 3.83
CA GLY A 275 20.07 27.40 3.48
C GLY A 275 19.65 28.76 4.02
N GLU A 276 20.54 29.31 4.84
CA GLU A 276 20.61 30.65 5.40
C GLU A 276 19.77 31.73 4.69
N ALA A 277 18.91 32.37 5.46
CA ALA A 277 18.17 33.56 5.06
C ALA A 277 19.11 34.76 4.95
N GLU A 278 19.78 34.93 3.81
CA GLU A 278 20.37 36.21 3.44
C GLU A 278 19.31 37.11 2.78
N THR A 279 18.98 38.18 3.50
CA THR A 279 18.09 39.26 3.07
C THR A 279 18.62 39.95 1.82
N ARG A 280 17.98 39.74 0.67
CA ARG A 280 18.09 40.64 -0.48
C ARG A 280 17.06 41.77 -0.35
N ARG A 281 17.52 42.92 0.13
CA ARG A 281 16.82 44.22 -0.02
C ARG A 281 17.09 44.76 -1.41
N GLU A 282 16.04 45.07 -2.14
CA GLU A 282 15.92 46.09 -3.21
C GLU A 282 14.51 45.90 -3.82
N GLN A 283 13.67 46.89 -4.08
CA GLN A 283 13.60 48.33 -3.86
C GLN A 283 12.17 48.70 -4.31
N ASP A 284 11.49 49.55 -3.53
CA ASP A 284 10.33 50.40 -3.91
C ASP A 284 9.28 49.86 -4.89
N LYS A 285 8.35 49.02 -4.43
CA LYS A 285 6.95 49.05 -4.90
C LYS A 285 5.99 48.75 -3.74
N SER A 286 5.11 49.71 -3.41
CA SER A 286 4.01 49.50 -2.48
C SER A 286 3.02 48.49 -3.09
N ILE A 287 2.67 47.46 -2.32
CA ILE A 287 1.62 46.51 -2.67
C ILE A 287 0.39 46.90 -1.83
N ASP A 288 -0.67 47.36 -2.49
CA ASP A 288 -1.95 47.68 -1.85
C ASP A 288 -2.69 46.38 -1.47
N ASP A 289 -3.25 46.32 -0.26
CA ASP A 289 -4.14 45.23 0.14
C ASP A 289 -5.59 45.47 -0.34
N ALA A 290 -6.40 44.40 -0.34
CA ALA A 290 -7.80 44.42 -0.80
C ALA A 290 -8.76 45.22 0.11
N GLY A 291 -8.24 46.07 1.00
CA GLY A 291 -9.00 46.92 1.93
C GLY A 291 -8.78 48.43 1.76
N GLY A 292 -7.89 48.87 0.88
CA GLY A 292 -7.81 50.28 0.47
C GLY A 292 -7.41 51.28 1.57
N LYS A 293 -6.53 50.90 2.50
CA LYS A 293 -5.85 51.86 3.38
C LYS A 293 -4.34 51.72 3.26
N LYS A 294 -3.68 52.80 2.84
CA LYS A 294 -2.22 52.90 2.72
C LYS A 294 -1.56 52.93 4.09
N VAL A 295 -0.56 52.06 4.29
CA VAL A 295 0.50 52.21 5.30
C VAL A 295 1.77 52.59 4.57
#